data_AF-D2VNB9-F1
#
_entry.id   AF-D2VNB9-F1
#
_cell.length_a   1.000
_cell.length_b   1.000
_cell.length_c   1.000
_cell.angle_alpha   90.00
_cell.angle_beta   90.00
_cell.angle_gamma   90.00
#
_symmetry.space_group_name_H-M   'P 1'
#
loop_
_entity.id
_entity.type
_entity.pdbx_description
1 polymer ?
#
loop_
_entity_poly.entity_id
_entity_poly.type
_entity_poly.pdbx_seq_one_letter_code
_entity_poly.pdbx_strand_id
1 'polypeptide(L)'
;MFEEHGIDLLGRRFAFQAGLCAILKKVSGSDSCAATELVICVVNCGTVVILTTCAGLWRHTDKFTGVKAGAIGGILINGLSHILKAFETKYDPGLLTAVLFFIPCSVWLMIIESRKNGIVKVVLFSLLMGIILHAVLISSLILSMKGLIDTSLLPTIQIINGFLPLMITILQGEASSISERKTKTN
;
A
#
# COMPACT_ATOMS: atom_id res chain seq x y z
N MET A 1 -8.06 7.37 3.34
CA MET A 1 -7.86 8.02 4.66
C MET A 1 -9.14 8.63 5.26
N PHE A 2 -10.00 9.32 4.51
CA PHE A 2 -11.21 9.96 5.09
C PHE A 2 -12.14 8.96 5.81
N GLU A 3 -12.41 7.80 5.20
CA GLU A 3 -13.22 6.74 5.83
C GLU A 3 -12.39 5.74 6.65
N GLU A 4 -11.17 5.42 6.21
CA GLU A 4 -10.28 4.47 6.91
C GLU A 4 -9.70 5.01 8.23
N HIS A 5 -9.51 6.33 8.33
CA HIS A 5 -8.92 7.01 9.48
C HIS A 5 -9.66 8.34 9.73
N GLY A 6 -10.98 8.23 9.92
CA GLY A 6 -11.84 9.39 10.11
C GLY A 6 -13.30 8.99 10.35
N ILE A 7 -14.20 9.55 9.55
CA ILE A 7 -15.64 9.36 9.65
C ILE A 7 -16.13 8.73 8.34
N ASP A 8 -16.88 7.65 8.46
CA ASP A 8 -17.45 6.95 7.30
C ASP A 8 -18.74 7.63 6.79
N LEU A 9 -19.30 7.15 5.66
CA LEU A 9 -20.54 7.72 5.08
C LEU A 9 -21.76 7.66 6.01
N LEU A 10 -21.71 6.82 7.05
CA LEU A 10 -22.78 6.66 8.03
C LEU A 10 -22.51 7.48 9.30
N GLY A 11 -21.47 8.32 9.31
CA GLY A 11 -21.10 9.15 10.47
C GLY A 11 -20.34 8.39 11.56
N ARG A 12 -19.91 7.15 11.32
CA ARG A 12 -19.20 6.33 12.31
C ARG A 12 -17.71 6.64 12.28
N ARG A 13 -17.13 6.90 13.46
CA ARG A 13 -15.69 7.12 13.64
C ARG A 13 -14.94 5.80 13.63
N PHE A 14 -13.81 5.75 12.91
CA PHE A 14 -12.89 4.60 12.86
C PHE A 14 -13.55 3.25 12.54
N ALA A 15 -14.63 3.27 11.74
CA ALA A 15 -15.39 2.06 11.39
C ALA A 15 -14.54 1.00 10.66
N PHE A 16 -13.53 1.43 9.89
CA PHE A 16 -12.58 0.55 9.23
C PHE A 16 -11.81 -0.34 10.22
N GLN A 17 -11.36 0.23 11.34
CA GLN A 17 -10.60 -0.52 12.34
C GLN A 17 -11.43 -1.68 12.90
N ALA A 18 -12.71 -1.43 13.23
CA ALA A 18 -13.61 -2.47 13.72
C ALA A 18 -13.81 -3.59 12.69
N GLY A 19 -14.03 -3.23 11.42
CA GLY A 19 -14.16 -4.19 10.32
C GLY A 19 -12.89 -5.02 10.10
N LEU A 20 -11.74 -4.37 10.05
CA LEU A 20 -10.43 -5.01 9.93
C LEU A 20 -10.17 -5.97 11.09
N CYS A 21 -10.45 -5.55 12.32
CA CYS A 21 -10.33 -6.41 13.50
C CYS A 21 -11.23 -7.64 13.40
N ALA A 22 -12.47 -7.51 12.97
CA ALA A 22 -13.38 -8.66 12.83
C ALA A 22 -12.82 -9.71 11.84
N ILE A 23 -12.25 -9.26 10.71
CA ILE A 23 -11.61 -10.14 9.73
C ILE A 23 -10.36 -10.80 10.34
N LEU A 24 -9.48 -10.01 10.97
CA LEU A 24 -8.23 -10.51 11.52
C LEU A 24 -8.46 -11.52 12.66
N LYS A 25 -9.46 -11.31 13.52
CA LYS A 25 -9.81 -12.27 14.58
C LYS A 25 -10.24 -13.61 13.99
N LYS A 26 -11.09 -13.58 12.94
CA LYS A 26 -11.50 -14.79 12.21
C LYS A 26 -10.32 -15.55 11.61
N VAL A 27 -9.32 -14.84 11.07
CA VAL A 27 -8.16 -15.46 10.41
C VAL A 27 -7.10 -15.93 11.41
N SER A 28 -6.86 -15.16 12.47
CA SER A 28 -5.82 -15.47 13.46
C SER A 28 -6.25 -16.46 14.54
N GLY A 29 -7.56 -16.55 14.82
CA GLY A 29 -8.11 -17.29 15.97
C GLY A 29 -7.91 -16.59 17.32
N SER A 30 -7.47 -15.32 17.33
CA SER A 30 -7.25 -14.52 18.54
C SER A 30 -8.42 -13.59 18.82
N ASP A 31 -8.78 -13.42 20.09
CA ASP A 31 -9.80 -12.45 20.52
C ASP A 31 -9.27 -11.01 20.65
N SER A 32 -7.94 -10.86 20.68
CA SER A 32 -7.27 -9.55 20.66
C SER A 32 -7.23 -8.97 19.24
N CYS A 33 -7.02 -7.65 19.09
CA CYS A 33 -6.79 -7.05 17.78
C CYS A 33 -5.56 -6.16 17.80
N ALA A 34 -4.62 -6.41 16.89
CA ALA A 34 -3.37 -5.66 16.81
C ALA A 34 -3.44 -4.44 15.87
N ALA A 35 -4.54 -4.26 15.13
CA ALA A 35 -4.77 -3.10 14.27
C ALA A 35 -5.18 -1.88 15.11
N THR A 36 -4.21 -1.23 15.75
CA THR A 36 -4.42 0.00 16.51
C THR A 36 -4.59 1.22 15.60
N GLU A 37 -5.18 2.29 16.12
CA GLU A 37 -5.31 3.56 15.39
C GLU A 37 -3.96 4.09 14.90
N LEU A 38 -2.90 3.93 15.71
CA LEU A 38 -1.54 4.34 15.34
C LEU A 38 -1.01 3.53 14.14
N VAL A 39 -1.19 2.21 14.14
CA VAL A 39 -0.76 1.37 13.00
C VAL A 39 -1.50 1.77 11.73
N ILE A 40 -2.82 1.98 11.82
CA ILE A 40 -3.64 2.43 10.68
C ILE A 40 -3.18 3.82 10.21
N CYS A 41 -2.88 4.74 11.13
CA CYS A 41 -2.37 6.07 10.82
C CYS A 41 -1.03 6.01 10.09
N VAL A 42 -0.09 5.20 10.56
CA VAL A 42 1.23 5.02 9.94
C VAL A 42 1.10 4.50 8.51
N VAL A 43 0.28 3.49 8.28
CA VAL A 43 0.06 2.91 6.94
C VAL A 43 -0.61 3.93 6.01
N ASN A 44 -1.67 4.61 6.48
CA ASN A 44 -2.39 5.58 5.66
C ASN A 44 -1.56 6.84 5.38
N CYS A 45 -0.91 7.43 6.38
CA CYS A 45 -0.05 8.60 6.17
C CYS A 45 1.18 8.26 5.33
N GLY A 46 1.89 7.19 5.70
CA GLY A 46 3.15 6.80 5.05
C GLY A 46 2.93 6.23 3.65
N THR A 47 2.25 5.10 3.58
CA THR A 47 2.14 4.32 2.34
C THR A 47 1.10 4.90 1.38
N VAL A 48 0.01 5.48 1.86
CA VAL A 48 -1.04 5.99 0.98
C VAL A 48 -0.80 7.46 0.64
N VAL A 49 -0.70 8.35 1.64
CA VAL A 49 -0.59 9.80 1.38
C VAL A 49 0.81 10.19 0.88
N ILE A 50 1.86 9.90 1.64
CA ILE A 50 3.22 10.34 1.32
C ILE A 50 3.69 9.66 0.02
N LEU A 51 3.60 8.33 -0.08
CA LEU A 51 4.11 7.62 -1.26
C LEU A 51 3.38 8.03 -2.56
N THR A 52 2.05 8.19 -2.52
CA THR A 52 1.28 8.60 -3.70
C THR A 52 1.56 10.06 -4.08
N THR A 53 1.71 10.94 -3.10
CA THR A 53 2.10 12.34 -3.34
C THR A 53 3.48 12.40 -4.00
N CYS A 54 4.46 11.67 -3.46
CA CYS A 54 5.79 11.53 -4.01
C CYS A 54 5.75 10.99 -5.46
N ALA A 55 4.98 9.94 -5.73
CA ALA A 55 4.80 9.39 -7.07
C ALA A 55 4.21 10.41 -8.05
N GLY A 56 3.23 11.21 -7.61
CA GLY A 56 2.64 12.28 -8.41
C GLY A 56 3.61 13.44 -8.68
N LEU A 57 4.41 13.85 -7.69
CA LEU A 57 5.44 14.87 -7.85
C LEU A 57 6.55 14.40 -8.82
N TRP A 58 6.92 13.13 -8.73
CA TRP A 58 7.96 12.51 -9.55
C TRP A 58 7.43 11.84 -10.83
N ARG A 59 6.20 12.14 -11.25
CA ARG A 59 5.58 11.53 -12.45
C ARG A 59 6.38 11.75 -13.75
N HIS A 60 7.13 12.84 -13.82
CA HIS A 60 7.90 13.21 -15.02
C HIS A 60 9.31 12.64 -15.05
N THR A 61 9.81 12.08 -13.95
CA THR A 61 11.13 11.45 -13.91
C THR A 61 11.03 9.95 -14.20
N ASP A 62 12.02 9.42 -14.91
CA ASP A 62 12.16 7.97 -15.16
C ASP A 62 12.85 7.27 -13.99
N LYS A 63 13.42 8.05 -13.06
CA LYS A 63 13.88 7.60 -11.75
C LYS A 63 12.68 7.31 -10.85
N PHE A 64 12.87 6.55 -9.77
CA PHE A 64 11.83 6.22 -8.79
C PHE A 64 10.72 5.28 -9.28
N THR A 65 11.05 4.36 -10.20
CA THR A 65 10.16 3.29 -10.67
C THR A 65 9.62 2.44 -9.51
N GLY A 66 10.43 2.12 -8.51
CA GLY A 66 9.98 1.39 -7.31
C GLY A 66 8.93 2.16 -6.51
N VAL A 67 9.17 3.45 -6.23
CA VAL A 67 8.21 4.33 -5.53
C VAL A 67 6.89 4.44 -6.29
N LYS A 68 6.94 4.67 -7.60
CA LYS A 68 5.74 4.77 -8.45
C LYS A 68 4.96 3.46 -8.47
N ALA A 69 5.65 2.33 -8.64
CA ALA A 69 5.03 1.01 -8.59
C ALA A 69 4.40 0.70 -7.22
N GLY A 70 5.09 1.06 -6.14
CA GLY A 70 4.57 0.93 -4.77
C GLY A 70 3.32 1.78 -4.52
N ALA A 71 3.31 3.02 -4.99
CA ALA A 71 2.15 3.90 -4.89
C ALA A 71 0.95 3.36 -5.69
N ILE A 72 1.15 3.04 -6.97
CA ILE A 72 0.11 2.50 -7.85
C ILE A 72 -0.45 1.20 -7.28
N GLY A 73 0.44 0.25 -6.97
CA GLY A 73 0.08 -1.06 -6.43
C GLY A 73 -0.60 -0.97 -5.08
N GLY A 74 -0.04 -0.17 -4.17
CA GLY A 74 -0.57 0.00 -2.82
C GLY A 74 -2.00 0.51 -2.84
N ILE A 75 -2.27 1.63 -3.52
CA ILE A 75 -3.63 2.17 -3.54
C ILE A 75 -4.58 1.31 -4.40
N LEU A 76 -4.10 0.67 -5.48
CA LEU A 76 -4.93 -0.23 -6.29
C LEU A 76 -5.41 -1.44 -5.48
N ILE A 77 -4.50 -2.15 -4.82
CA ILE A 77 -4.87 -3.33 -4.01
C ILE A 77 -5.77 -2.92 -2.83
N ASN A 78 -5.51 -1.76 -2.22
CA ASN A 78 -6.37 -1.25 -1.14
C ASN A 78 -7.79 -0.95 -1.67
N GLY A 79 -7.88 -0.21 -2.78
CA GLY A 79 -9.16 0.13 -3.42
C GLY A 79 -9.96 -1.11 -3.85
N LEU A 80 -9.28 -2.09 -4.45
CA LEU A 80 -9.91 -3.36 -4.81
C LEU A 80 -10.42 -4.12 -3.58
N SER A 81 -9.67 -4.13 -2.48
CA SER A 81 -10.07 -4.80 -1.25
C SER A 81 -11.37 -4.23 -0.68
N HIS A 82 -11.50 -2.89 -0.65
CA HIS A 82 -12.72 -2.22 -0.21
C HIS A 82 -13.92 -2.47 -1.14
N ILE A 83 -13.70 -2.43 -2.46
CA ILE A 83 -14.74 -2.71 -3.45
C ILE A 83 -15.23 -4.15 -3.33
N LEU A 84 -14.31 -5.12 -3.27
CA LEU A 84 -14.64 -6.54 -3.08
C LEU A 84 -15.41 -6.75 -1.79
N LYS A 85 -15.00 -6.08 -0.70
CA LYS A 85 -15.71 -6.21 0.58
C LYS A 85 -17.13 -5.64 0.53
N ALA A 86 -17.34 -4.54 -0.17
CA ALA A 86 -18.66 -3.93 -0.33
C ALA A 86 -19.67 -4.84 -1.05
N PHE A 87 -19.22 -5.74 -1.94
CA PHE A 87 -20.10 -6.77 -2.53
C PHE A 87 -20.60 -7.79 -1.50
N GLU A 88 -19.86 -8.02 -0.41
CA GLU A 88 -20.26 -8.93 0.67
C GLU A 88 -21.15 -8.23 1.72
N THR A 89 -20.85 -6.98 2.07
CA THR A 89 -21.44 -6.28 3.23
C THR A 89 -22.38 -5.14 2.86
N LYS A 90 -22.67 -4.92 1.57
CA LYS A 90 -23.39 -3.76 0.98
C LYS A 90 -22.67 -2.42 1.11
N TYR A 91 -21.90 -2.23 2.17
CA TYR A 91 -21.05 -1.07 2.40
C TYR A 91 -19.80 -1.48 3.18
N ASP A 92 -18.67 -0.89 2.81
CA ASP A 92 -17.40 -1.06 3.50
C ASP A 92 -16.81 0.32 3.84
N PRO A 93 -16.37 0.55 5.09
CA PRO A 93 -15.70 1.80 5.47
C PRO A 93 -14.36 1.94 4.75
N GLY A 94 -14.36 2.70 3.66
CA GLY A 94 -13.26 2.81 2.71
C GLY A 94 -13.72 2.76 1.25
N LEU A 95 -14.95 2.33 0.98
CA LEU A 95 -15.52 2.24 -0.36
C LEU A 95 -15.55 3.59 -1.10
N LEU A 96 -15.99 4.67 -0.44
CA LEU A 96 -16.02 5.98 -1.07
C LEU A 96 -14.59 6.45 -1.38
N THR A 97 -13.67 6.26 -0.44
CA THR A 97 -12.25 6.57 -0.65
C THR A 97 -11.68 5.76 -1.81
N ALA A 98 -12.04 4.48 -1.90
CA ALA A 98 -11.60 3.58 -2.97
C ALA A 98 -12.07 4.06 -4.34
N VAL A 99 -13.36 4.36 -4.47
CA VAL A 99 -13.99 4.77 -5.74
C VAL A 99 -13.55 6.17 -6.18
N LEU A 100 -13.43 7.12 -5.25
CA LEU A 100 -13.13 8.51 -5.60
C LEU A 100 -11.62 8.80 -5.70
N PHE A 101 -10.78 8.07 -4.98
CA PHE A 101 -9.35 8.36 -4.90
C PHE A 101 -8.49 7.19 -5.32
N PHE A 102 -8.60 6.02 -4.69
CA PHE A 102 -7.64 4.94 -4.92
C PHE A 102 -7.67 4.40 -6.35
N ILE A 103 -8.84 4.09 -6.89
CA ILE A 103 -8.97 3.58 -8.26
C ILE A 103 -8.61 4.67 -9.28
N PRO A 104 -9.18 5.89 -9.24
CA PRO A 104 -8.83 6.94 -10.19
C PRO A 104 -7.34 7.30 -10.16
N CYS A 105 -6.73 7.46 -8.98
CA CYS A 105 -5.32 7.81 -8.86
C CYS A 105 -4.39 6.69 -9.33
N SER A 106 -4.69 5.41 -9.00
CA SER A 106 -3.86 4.28 -9.48
C SER A 106 -3.90 4.18 -11.00
N VAL A 107 -5.09 4.27 -11.60
CA VAL A 107 -5.26 4.22 -13.05
C VAL A 107 -4.54 5.40 -13.72
N TRP A 108 -4.69 6.61 -13.19
CA TRP A 108 -4.04 7.80 -13.73
C TRP A 108 -2.51 7.70 -13.71
N LEU A 109 -1.92 7.34 -12.56
CA LEU A 109 -0.48 7.14 -12.44
C LEU A 109 0.02 6.00 -13.33
N MET A 110 -0.74 4.91 -13.42
CA MET A 110 -0.43 3.78 -14.29
C MET A 110 -0.42 4.18 -15.77
N ILE A 111 -1.38 4.98 -16.23
CA ILE A 111 -1.41 5.50 -17.61
C ILE A 111 -0.16 6.34 -17.89
N ILE A 112 0.20 7.25 -16.99
CA ILE A 112 1.39 8.11 -17.16
C ILE A 112 2.65 7.26 -17.26
N GLU A 113 2.82 6.31 -16.33
CA GLU A 113 4.03 5.49 -16.27
C GLU A 113 4.12 4.52 -17.46
N SER A 114 2.98 4.01 -17.93
CA SER A 114 2.91 3.06 -19.06
C SER A 114 3.35 3.69 -20.38
N ARG A 115 3.18 5.00 -20.55
CA ARG A 115 3.65 5.73 -21.75
C ARG A 115 5.18 5.66 -21.91
N LYS A 116 5.91 5.47 -20.81
CA LYS A 116 7.37 5.46 -20.78
C LYS A 116 7.95 4.05 -20.65
N ASN A 117 7.33 3.22 -19.81
CA ASN A 117 7.89 1.94 -19.39
C ASN A 117 7.16 0.71 -19.96
N GLY A 118 6.10 0.92 -20.75
CA GLY A 118 5.25 -0.14 -21.31
C GLY A 118 4.23 -0.67 -20.31
N ILE A 119 2.98 -0.82 -20.74
CA ILE A 119 1.84 -1.13 -19.86
C ILE A 119 2.02 -2.45 -19.08
N VAL A 120 2.49 -3.50 -19.74
CA VAL A 120 2.64 -4.83 -19.10
C VAL A 120 3.63 -4.76 -17.94
N LYS A 121 4.78 -4.12 -18.14
CA LYS A 121 5.81 -3.97 -17.09
C LYS A 121 5.27 -3.17 -15.91
N VAL A 122 4.60 -2.06 -16.18
CA VAL A 122 4.04 -1.19 -15.13
C VAL A 122 2.97 -1.91 -14.33
N VAL A 123 2.03 -2.59 -15.00
CA VAL A 123 0.97 -3.35 -14.34
C VAL A 123 1.55 -4.44 -13.46
N LEU A 124 2.41 -5.32 -14.01
CA LEU A 124 2.97 -6.44 -13.26
C LEU A 124 3.81 -5.99 -12.08
N PHE A 125 4.68 -5.01 -12.28
CA PHE A 125 5.55 -4.52 -11.20
C PHE A 125 4.75 -3.81 -10.11
N SER A 126 3.74 -3.01 -10.48
CA SER A 126 2.87 -2.35 -9.51
C SER A 126 2.02 -3.36 -8.73
N LEU A 127 1.42 -4.35 -9.40
CA LEU A 127 0.66 -5.41 -8.72
C LEU A 127 1.54 -6.19 -7.74
N LEU A 128 2.74 -6.60 -8.17
CA LEU A 128 3.69 -7.28 -7.31
C LEU A 128 4.04 -6.43 -6.07
N MET A 129 4.34 -5.15 -6.28
CA MET A 129 4.62 -4.23 -5.17
C MET A 129 3.43 -4.06 -4.23
N GLY A 130 2.23 -3.89 -4.76
CA GLY A 130 1.00 -3.78 -3.97
C GLY A 130 0.75 -5.03 -3.11
N ILE A 131 0.92 -6.21 -3.70
CA ILE A 131 0.77 -7.50 -3.01
C ILE A 131 1.82 -7.63 -1.90
N ILE A 132 3.09 -7.31 -2.16
CA ILE A 132 4.15 -7.38 -1.15
C ILE A 132 3.84 -6.45 0.04
N LEU A 133 3.49 -5.19 -0.23
CA LEU A 133 3.17 -4.22 0.82
C LEU A 133 2.01 -4.68 1.70
N HIS A 134 0.95 -5.25 1.10
CA HIS A 134 -0.20 -5.78 1.84
C HIS A 134 0.12 -7.09 2.55
N ALA A 135 0.92 -7.96 1.95
CA ALA A 135 1.35 -9.21 2.57
C ALA A 135 2.14 -8.92 3.85
N VAL A 136 3.08 -7.96 3.83
CA VAL A 136 3.81 -7.53 5.03
C VAL A 136 2.86 -6.93 6.06
N LEU A 137 1.94 -6.05 5.66
CA LEU A 137 0.94 -5.46 6.55
C LEU A 137 0.10 -6.54 7.25
N ILE A 138 -0.61 -7.35 6.48
CA ILE A 138 -1.55 -8.34 7.00
C ILE A 138 -0.82 -9.43 7.79
N SER A 139 0.32 -9.92 7.29
CA SER A 139 1.08 -10.96 7.99
C SER A 139 1.61 -10.46 9.32
N SER A 140 2.14 -9.23 9.39
CA SER A 140 2.62 -8.67 10.66
C SER A 140 1.50 -8.55 11.70
N LEU A 141 0.31 -8.09 11.29
CA LEU A 141 -0.87 -8.02 12.18
C LEU A 141 -1.26 -9.41 12.70
N ILE A 142 -1.32 -10.41 11.82
CA ILE A 142 -1.64 -11.80 12.19
C ILE A 142 -0.59 -12.37 13.13
N LEU A 143 0.70 -12.18 12.85
CA LEU A 143 1.80 -12.63 13.69
C LEU A 143 1.73 -11.99 15.08
N SER A 144 1.38 -10.71 15.16
CA SER A 144 1.23 -10.03 16.45
C SER A 144 0.04 -10.58 17.24
N MET A 145 -1.09 -10.81 16.59
CA MET A 145 -2.28 -11.39 17.22
C MET A 145 -2.08 -12.83 17.70
N LYS A 146 -1.13 -13.56 17.10
CA LYS A 146 -0.67 -14.88 17.55
C LYS A 146 0.40 -14.83 18.65
N GLY A 147 0.79 -13.63 19.11
CA GLY A 147 1.82 -13.44 20.12
C GLY A 147 3.25 -13.72 19.64
N LEU A 148 3.48 -13.81 18.32
CA LEU A 148 4.80 -14.08 17.75
C LEU A 148 5.65 -12.81 17.57
N ILE A 149 5.01 -11.65 17.50
CA ILE A 149 5.69 -10.35 17.50
C ILE A 149 4.96 -9.39 18.46
N ASP A 150 5.73 -8.56 19.15
CA ASP A 150 5.16 -7.53 20.02
C ASP A 150 4.39 -6.50 19.19
N THR A 151 3.17 -6.17 19.62
CA THR A 151 2.31 -5.14 19.03
C THR A 151 3.01 -3.77 18.99
N SER A 152 3.92 -3.48 19.93
CA SER A 152 4.72 -2.26 19.96
C SER A 152 5.64 -2.10 18.74
N LEU A 153 6.01 -3.21 18.07
CA LEU A 153 6.87 -3.20 16.89
C LEU A 153 6.12 -2.95 15.59
N LEU A 154 4.79 -3.06 15.58
CA LEU A 154 3.98 -2.93 14.36
C LEU A 154 4.16 -1.58 13.67
N PRO A 155 4.13 -0.41 14.37
CA PRO A 155 4.39 0.87 13.72
C PRO A 155 5.76 0.89 13.02
N THR A 156 6.81 0.40 13.69
CA THR A 156 8.17 0.33 13.12
C THR A 156 8.23 -0.56 11.88
N ILE A 157 7.60 -1.74 11.94
CA ILE A 157 7.50 -2.64 10.78
C ILE A 157 6.80 -1.95 9.62
N GLN A 158 5.70 -1.24 9.87
CA GLN A 158 4.96 -0.54 8.82
C GLN A 158 5.69 0.69 8.27
N ILE A 159 6.48 1.39 9.09
CA ILE A 159 7.39 2.44 8.62
C ILE A 159 8.40 1.83 7.63
N ILE A 160 9.07 0.74 8.00
CA ILE A 160 10.03 0.04 7.15
C ILE A 160 9.35 -0.44 5.85
N ASN A 161 8.15 -1.02 5.97
CA ASN A 161 7.34 -1.45 4.82
C ASN A 161 7.04 -0.28 3.87
N GLY A 162 6.72 0.91 4.40
CA GLY A 162 6.51 2.12 3.63
C GLY A 162 7.77 2.62 2.88
N PHE A 163 8.96 2.33 3.40
CA PHE A 163 10.24 2.65 2.73
C PHE A 163 10.68 1.60 1.71
N LEU A 164 10.11 0.40 1.70
CA LEU A 164 10.47 -0.68 0.77
C LEU A 164 10.48 -0.25 -0.72
N PRO A 165 9.48 0.50 -1.24
CA PRO A 165 9.49 0.98 -2.62
C PRO A 165 10.66 1.91 -2.94
N LEU A 166 11.11 2.69 -1.95
CA LEU A 166 12.28 3.56 -2.08
C LEU A 166 13.57 2.74 -2.10
N MET A 167 13.71 1.74 -1.23
CA MET A 167 14.88 0.85 -1.23
C MET A 167 15.02 0.12 -2.57
N ILE A 168 13.92 -0.39 -3.13
CA ILE A 168 13.92 -1.04 -4.44
C ILE A 168 14.35 -0.07 -5.54
N THR A 169 13.91 1.19 -5.47
CA THR A 169 14.36 2.22 -6.41
C THR A 169 15.88 2.40 -6.36
N ILE A 170 16.46 2.50 -5.16
CA ILE A 170 17.90 2.72 -4.97
C ILE A 170 18.68 1.55 -5.57
N LEU A 171 18.28 0.31 -5.25
CA LEU A 171 18.91 -0.91 -5.77
C LEU A 171 18.83 -1.00 -7.31
N GLN A 172 17.71 -0.60 -7.91
CA GLN A 172 17.55 -0.54 -9.37
C GLN A 172 18.52 0.49 -10.01
N GLY A 173 18.71 1.64 -9.36
CA GLY A 173 19.66 2.67 -9.81
C GLY A 173 21.11 2.18 -9.75
N GLU A 174 21.50 1.51 -8.66
CA GLU A 174 22.84 0.94 -8.51
C GLU A 174 23.12 -0.12 -9.57
N ALA A 175 22.20 -1.06 -9.79
CA ALA A 175 22.33 -2.11 -10.79
C ALA A 175 22.50 -1.55 -12.21
N SER A 176 21.73 -0.51 -12.56
CA SER A 176 21.83 0.17 -13.86
C SER A 176 23.20 0.83 -14.04
N SER A 177 23.73 1.49 -13.00
CA SER A 177 25.05 2.13 -13.04
C SER A 177 26.22 1.14 -13.20
N ILE A 178 26.07 -0.08 -12.68
CA ILE A 178 27.07 -1.15 -12.81
C ILE A 178 27.06 -1.71 -14.23
N SER A 179 25.87 -1.91 -14.81
CA SER A 179 25.71 -2.38 -16.19
C SER A 179 26.33 -1.40 -17.20
N GLU A 180 26.06 -0.10 -17.05
CA GLU A 180 26.63 0.93 -17.93
C GLU A 180 28.16 0.99 -17.86
N ARG A 181 28.75 0.84 -16.66
CA ARG A 181 30.21 0.80 -16.50
C ARG A 181 30.85 -0.38 -17.22
N LYS A 182 30.27 -1.58 -17.11
CA LYS A 182 30.77 -2.78 -17.82
C LYS A 182 30.71 -2.63 -19.34
N THR A 183 29.72 -1.91 -19.85
CA THR A 183 29.53 -1.73 -21.30
C THR A 183 30.54 -0.75 -21.90
N LYS A 184 31.07 0.20 -21.11
CA LYS A 184 32.07 1.20 -21.56
C LYS A 184 33.52 0.69 -21.50
N THR A 185 33.77 -0.43 -20.83
CA THR A 185 35.12 -1.03 -20.69
C THR A 185 35.40 -2.14 -21.70
N ASN A 186 34.43 -2.46 -22.57
CA ASN A 186 34.55 -3.38 -23.69
C ASN A 186 34.51 -2.61 -25.02
#